data_AF-A0A445D5T1-F1
#
_entry.id   AF-A0A445D5T1-F1
#
_cell.length_a   1.000
_cell.length_b   1.000
_cell.length_c   1.000
_cell.angle_alpha   90.00
_cell.angle_beta   90.00
_cell.angle_gamma   90.00
#
_symmetry.space_group_name_H-M   'P 1'
#
loop_
_entity.id
_entity.type
_entity.pdbx_description
1 polymer ?
#
loop_
_entity_poly.entity_id
_entity_poly.type
_entity_poly.pdbx_seq_one_letter_code
_entity_poly.pdbx_strand_id
1 'polypeptide(L)'
;MGAMPFTERILRAKLPKGFDKPTDMKYDGTKDPQEHLTAFEAIMNLEGASDAVRCRAFPVTLPGPAIKWFNALPNGSIASFHDITRKFMAQFTTRITKAKHPISLLGVTQKQEESTRKYLDRFNDE
;
A
#
# COMPACT_ATOMS: atom_id res chain seq x y z
N MET A 1 -5.37 9.13 -22.45
CA MET A 1 -4.11 9.34 -21.70
C MET A 1 -4.27 8.68 -20.35
N GLY A 2 -3.37 7.78 -19.97
CA GLY A 2 -3.43 7.13 -18.65
C GLY A 2 -3.31 8.18 -17.54
N ALA A 3 -4.05 7.98 -16.45
CA ALA A 3 -3.95 8.82 -15.28
C ALA A 3 -2.49 8.88 -14.80
N MET A 4 -1.94 10.09 -14.66
CA MET A 4 -0.61 10.31 -14.11
C MET A 4 -0.79 10.91 -12.71
N PRO A 5 -0.59 10.13 -11.64
CA PRO A 5 -0.82 10.61 -10.29
C PRO A 5 0.23 11.65 -9.85
N PHE A 6 1.32 11.80 -10.61
CA PHE A 6 2.37 12.78 -10.36
C PHE A 6 1.97 14.20 -10.75
N THR A 7 2.43 15.17 -9.94
CA THR A 7 2.46 16.59 -10.35
C THR A 7 3.48 16.83 -11.47
N GLU A 8 3.29 17.92 -12.23
CA GLU A 8 4.22 18.37 -13.27
C GLU A 8 5.67 18.49 -12.78
N ARG A 9 5.87 18.92 -11.53
CA ARG A 9 7.18 19.03 -10.89
C ARG A 9 7.93 17.69 -10.89
N ILE A 10 7.23 16.62 -10.52
CA ILE A 10 7.79 15.27 -10.46
C ILE A 10 8.04 14.72 -11.87
N LEU A 11 7.13 14.96 -12.81
CA LEU A 11 7.28 14.52 -14.21
C LEU A 11 8.48 15.18 -14.91
N ARG A 12 8.74 16.45 -14.62
CA ARG A 12 9.85 17.22 -15.20
C ARG A 12 11.22 16.91 -14.59
N ALA A 13 11.25 16.22 -13.45
CA ALA A 13 12.51 15.87 -12.80
C ALA A 13 13.33 14.91 -13.68
N LYS A 14 14.59 15.27 -13.91
CA LYS A 14 15.55 14.41 -14.62
C LYS A 14 16.01 13.29 -13.70
N LEU A 15 16.03 12.07 -14.22
CA LEU A 15 16.67 10.96 -13.53
C LEU A 15 18.21 11.14 -13.63
N PRO A 16 18.97 10.84 -12.56
CA PRO A 16 20.42 10.82 -12.61
C PRO A 16 20.93 9.89 -13.71
N LYS A 17 22.04 10.27 -14.36
CA LYS A 17 22.69 9.38 -15.33
C LYS A 17 23.22 8.16 -14.59
N GLY A 18 22.86 6.96 -15.06
CA GLY A 18 23.27 5.70 -14.42
C GLY A 18 22.44 5.29 -13.20
N PHE A 19 21.32 5.97 -12.91
CA PHE A 19 20.41 5.53 -11.84
C PHE A 19 19.90 4.12 -12.13
N ASP A 20 20.26 3.18 -11.24
CA ASP A 20 19.72 1.84 -11.30
C ASP A 20 18.33 1.79 -10.66
N LYS A 21 17.40 1.16 -11.36
CA LYS A 21 16.02 1.07 -10.87
C LYS A 21 15.96 -0.06 -9.85
N PRO A 22 15.21 0.09 -8.74
CA PRO A 22 15.06 -0.96 -7.75
C PRO A 22 14.12 -2.08 -8.23
N THR A 23 14.49 -2.79 -9.30
CA THR A 23 13.68 -3.84 -9.93
C THR A 23 13.66 -5.14 -9.13
N ASP A 24 14.69 -5.37 -8.32
CA ASP A 24 14.80 -6.55 -7.45
C ASP A 24 13.91 -6.45 -6.22
N MET A 25 13.51 -5.23 -5.85
CA MET A 25 12.62 -4.99 -4.73
C MET A 25 11.17 -4.97 -5.21
N LYS A 26 10.39 -5.98 -4.81
CA LYS A 26 9.00 -6.19 -5.25
C LYS A 26 8.04 -6.27 -4.08
N TYR A 27 6.97 -5.48 -4.17
CA TYR A 27 5.84 -5.47 -3.25
C TYR A 27 4.56 -5.94 -3.95
N ASP A 28 4.14 -7.15 -3.63
CA ASP A 28 2.93 -7.77 -4.18
C ASP A 28 1.65 -7.47 -3.37
N GLY A 29 1.78 -6.77 -2.24
CA GLY A 29 0.66 -6.45 -1.34
C GLY A 29 0.51 -7.40 -0.16
N THR A 30 1.38 -8.40 0.01
CA THR A 30 1.29 -9.40 1.10
C THR A 30 2.25 -9.15 2.25
N LYS A 31 3.42 -8.57 1.94
CA LYS A 31 4.47 -8.24 2.92
C LYS A 31 4.09 -7.01 3.73
N ASP A 32 4.78 -6.82 4.85
CA ASP A 32 4.63 -5.62 5.67
C ASP A 32 5.00 -4.35 4.84
N PRO A 33 4.09 -3.37 4.71
CA PRO A 33 4.33 -2.17 3.91
C PRO A 33 5.39 -1.25 4.53
N GLN A 34 5.56 -1.25 5.86
CA GLN A 34 6.57 -0.46 6.54
C GLN A 34 7.97 -1.02 6.26
N GLU A 35 8.13 -2.34 6.27
CA GLU A 35 9.39 -2.99 5.90
C GLU A 35 9.79 -2.66 4.44
N HIS A 36 8.84 -2.71 3.51
CA HIS A 36 9.10 -2.35 2.10
C HIS A 36 9.53 -0.90 1.94
N LEU A 37 8.85 0.04 2.61
CA LEU A 37 9.23 1.46 2.58
C LEU A 37 10.63 1.68 3.17
N THR A 38 10.93 1.04 4.29
CA THR A 38 12.24 1.17 4.95
C THR A 38 13.36 0.67 4.05
N ALA A 39 13.18 -0.48 3.39
CA ALA A 39 14.15 -1.00 2.42
C ALA A 39 14.31 -0.08 1.21
N PHE A 40 13.20 0.43 0.66
CA PHE A 40 13.22 1.37 -0.47
C PHE A 40 13.99 2.65 -0.12
N GLU A 41 13.69 3.24 1.04
CA GLU A 41 14.34 4.47 1.50
C GLU A 41 15.84 4.27 1.71
N ALA A 42 16.27 3.13 2.24
CA ALA A 42 17.68 2.80 2.40
C ALA A 42 18.43 2.80 1.06
N ILE A 43 17.87 2.14 0.03
CA ILE A 43 18.45 2.11 -1.32
C ILE A 43 18.48 3.51 -1.93
N MET A 44 17.37 4.24 -1.87
CA MET A 44 17.29 5.59 -2.44
C MET A 44 18.21 6.60 -1.73
N ASN A 45 18.44 6.43 -0.43
CA ASN A 45 19.41 7.24 0.31
C ASN A 45 20.84 6.93 -0.13
N LEU A 46 21.19 5.66 -0.33
CA LEU A 46 22.51 5.24 -0.80
C LEU A 46 22.80 5.80 -2.22
N GLU A 47 21.80 5.79 -3.09
CA GLU A 47 21.87 6.35 -4.45
C GLU A 47 21.86 7.90 -4.48
N GLY A 48 21.72 8.57 -3.33
CA GLY A 48 21.57 10.04 -3.29
C GLY A 48 20.33 10.53 -4.04
N ALA A 49 19.28 9.70 -4.14
CA ALA A 49 18.11 9.99 -4.94
C ALA A 49 17.28 11.13 -4.35
N SER A 50 16.98 12.14 -5.19
CA SER A 50 16.10 13.24 -4.83
C SER A 50 14.65 12.77 -4.61
N ASP A 51 13.86 13.57 -3.89
CA ASP A 51 12.43 13.31 -3.66
C ASP A 51 11.66 12.95 -4.95
N ALA A 52 11.96 13.64 -6.05
CA ALA A 52 11.31 13.38 -7.33
C ALA A 52 11.76 12.06 -7.97
N VAL A 53 13.03 11.68 -7.83
CA VAL A 53 13.54 10.39 -8.28
C VAL A 53 12.88 9.26 -7.49
N ARG A 54 12.78 9.41 -6.16
CA ARG A 54 12.06 8.46 -5.29
C ARG A 54 10.63 8.26 -5.76
N CYS A 55 9.91 9.35 -6.04
CA CYS A 55 8.54 9.28 -6.55
C CYS A 55 8.44 8.47 -7.84
N ARG A 56 9.36 8.70 -8.79
CA ARG A 56 9.36 8.02 -10.09
C ARG A 56 9.83 6.57 -10.02
N ALA A 57 10.70 6.24 -9.07
CA ALA A 57 11.23 4.90 -8.88
C ALA A 57 10.26 3.98 -8.14
N PHE A 58 9.49 4.51 -7.18
CA PHE A 58 8.63 3.70 -6.32
C PHE A 58 7.63 2.78 -7.08
N PRO A 59 6.92 3.24 -8.14
CA PRO A 59 5.97 2.39 -8.87
C PRO A 59 6.61 1.18 -9.54
N VAL A 60 7.91 1.24 -9.86
CA VAL A 60 8.66 0.11 -10.44
C VAL A 60 8.70 -1.08 -9.48
N THR A 61 8.58 -0.81 -8.17
CA THR A 61 8.64 -1.81 -7.10
C THR A 61 7.30 -2.49 -6.84
N LEU A 62 6.21 -2.09 -7.52
CA LEU A 62 4.83 -2.48 -7.19
C LEU A 62 4.22 -3.45 -8.22
N PRO A 63 4.64 -4.72 -8.36
CA PRO A 63 4.01 -5.60 -9.35
C PRO A 63 2.52 -5.87 -9.06
N GLY A 64 1.82 -6.31 -10.10
CA GLY A 64 0.50 -6.93 -9.96
C GLY A 64 -0.60 -5.99 -9.42
N PRO A 65 -1.34 -6.37 -8.35
CA PRO A 65 -2.40 -5.53 -7.79
C PRO A 65 -1.90 -4.19 -7.22
N ALA A 66 -0.64 -4.08 -6.81
CA ALA A 66 -0.10 -2.88 -6.19
C ALA A 66 0.04 -1.72 -7.19
N ILE A 67 0.55 -1.96 -8.41
CA ILE A 67 0.58 -0.92 -9.46
C ILE A 67 -0.82 -0.50 -9.89
N LYS A 68 -1.81 -1.40 -9.87
CA LYS A 68 -3.21 -1.04 -10.19
C LYS A 68 -3.76 0.00 -9.22
N TRP A 69 -3.48 -0.16 -7.93
CA TRP A 69 -3.83 0.84 -6.93
C TRP A 69 -3.13 2.18 -7.21
N PHE A 70 -1.83 2.15 -7.50
CA PHE A 70 -1.07 3.36 -7.77
C PHE A 70 -1.61 4.14 -8.98
N ASN A 71 -1.95 3.42 -10.06
CA ASN A 71 -2.53 4.02 -11.27
C ASN A 71 -3.97 4.51 -11.09
N ALA A 72 -4.67 4.08 -10.03
CA ALA A 72 -6.01 4.55 -9.69
C ALA A 72 -6.00 5.83 -8.84
N LEU A 73 -4.82 6.32 -8.43
CA LEU A 73 -4.70 7.57 -7.69
C LEU A 73 -5.11 8.77 -8.59
N PRO A 74 -5.73 9.81 -8.01
CA PRO A 74 -6.10 10.99 -8.77
C PRO A 74 -4.89 11.66 -9.44
N ASN A 75 -5.10 12.24 -10.62
CA ASN A 75 -4.05 12.96 -11.34
C ASN A 75 -3.47 14.09 -10.49
N GLY A 76 -2.14 14.24 -10.50
CA GLY A 76 -1.46 15.28 -9.73
C GLY A 76 -1.55 15.15 -8.21
N SER A 77 -2.07 14.04 -7.67
CA SER A 77 -2.20 13.82 -6.22
C SER A 77 -0.89 13.51 -5.49
N ILE A 78 0.19 13.28 -6.23
CA ILE A 78 1.54 13.01 -5.71
C ILE A 78 2.43 14.21 -6.02
N ALA A 79 2.64 15.03 -5.00
CA ALA A 79 3.58 16.14 -5.05
C ALA A 79 4.96 15.75 -4.52
N SER A 80 5.07 14.73 -3.66
CA SER A 80 6.30 14.32 -2.98
C SER A 80 6.32 12.83 -2.63
N PHE A 81 7.48 12.29 -2.25
CA PHE A 81 7.57 10.90 -1.82
C PHE A 81 6.77 10.65 -0.54
N HIS A 82 6.67 11.67 0.30
CA HIS A 82 5.83 11.65 1.49
C HIS A 82 4.34 11.39 1.18
N ASP A 83 3.81 11.92 0.08
CA ASP A 83 2.44 11.65 -0.36
C ASP A 83 2.25 10.18 -0.72
N ILE A 84 3.25 9.58 -1.36
CA ILE A 84 3.26 8.14 -1.68
C ILE A 84 3.24 7.34 -0.39
N THR A 85 4.16 7.61 0.54
CA THR A 85 4.27 6.90 1.83
C THR A 85 2.95 6.92 2.59
N ARG A 86 2.31 8.09 2.74
CA ARG A 86 1.01 8.19 3.44
C ARG A 86 -0.08 7.37 2.78
N LYS A 87 -0.25 7.49 1.47
CA LYS A 87 -1.32 6.79 0.73
C LYS A 87 -1.07 5.28 0.68
N PHE A 88 0.18 4.88 0.53
CA PHE A 88 0.61 3.48 0.51
C PHE A 88 0.34 2.80 1.86
N MET A 89 0.77 3.41 2.96
CA MET A 89 0.49 2.89 4.31
C MET A 89 -1.01 2.79 4.57
N ALA A 90 -1.78 3.83 4.27
CA ALA A 90 -3.23 3.80 4.44
C ALA A 90 -3.90 2.65 3.66
N GLN A 91 -3.43 2.36 2.45
CA GLN A 91 -3.99 1.31 1.60
C GLN A 91 -3.59 -0.10 2.03
N PHE A 92 -2.34 -0.33 2.41
CA PHE A 92 -1.80 -1.69 2.57
C PHE A 92 -1.71 -2.13 4.03
N THR A 93 -1.59 -1.21 5.00
CA THR A 93 -1.72 -1.56 6.42
C THR A 93 -3.14 -2.04 6.74
N THR A 94 -4.16 -1.40 6.16
CA THR A 94 -5.58 -1.79 6.32
C THR A 94 -5.91 -3.13 5.65
N ARG A 95 -5.16 -3.53 4.62
CA ARG A 95 -5.32 -4.83 3.96
C ARG A 95 -4.74 -5.96 4.80
N ILE A 96 -3.60 -5.75 5.45
CA ILE A 96 -3.00 -6.76 6.33
C ILE A 96 -3.89 -6.98 7.57
N THR A 97 -4.46 -5.92 8.16
CA THR A 97 -5.37 -6.08 9.31
C THR A 97 -6.66 -6.79 8.93
N LYS A 98 -7.23 -6.52 7.75
CA LYS A 98 -8.42 -7.23 7.24
C LYS A 98 -8.13 -8.68 6.82
N ALA A 99 -6.95 -8.96 6.24
CA ALA A 99 -6.54 -10.32 5.89
C ALA A 99 -6.24 -11.19 7.13
N LYS A 100 -5.80 -10.56 8.24
CA LYS A 100 -5.62 -11.23 9.54
C LYS A 100 -6.93 -11.43 10.32
N HIS A 101 -8.00 -10.68 9.97
CA HIS A 101 -9.35 -10.85 10.53
C HIS A 101 -10.40 -11.16 9.45
N PRO A 102 -10.37 -12.35 8.83
CA PRO A 102 -11.43 -12.79 7.93
C PRO A 102 -12.75 -13.13 8.67
N ILE A 103 -12.72 -13.23 10.00
CA ILE A 103 -13.88 -13.62 10.82
C ILE A 103 -14.74 -12.39 11.13
N SER A 104 -15.72 -12.08 10.28
CA SER A 104 -17.02 -11.52 10.69
C SER A 104 -18.00 -11.30 9.53
N LEU A 105 -17.63 -11.52 8.27
CA LEU A 105 -18.46 -11.00 7.17
C LEU A 105 -19.54 -11.92 6.61
N LEU A 106 -19.65 -13.18 7.05
CA LEU A 106 -20.75 -14.06 6.65
C LEU A 106 -21.10 -15.05 7.77
N GLY A 107 -22.12 -14.75 8.59
CA GLY A 107 -22.77 -15.84 9.35
C GLY A 107 -23.49 -15.52 10.66
N VAL A 108 -23.43 -14.32 11.24
CA VAL A 108 -24.19 -14.04 12.47
C VAL A 108 -24.91 -12.70 12.37
N THR A 109 -26.06 -12.72 11.70
CA THR A 109 -27.10 -11.74 11.97
C THR A 109 -27.60 -12.02 13.39
N GLN A 110 -27.18 -11.22 14.37
CA GLN A 110 -27.84 -11.24 15.68
C GLN A 110 -29.26 -10.69 15.47
N LYS A 111 -30.26 -11.56 15.46
CA LYS A 111 -31.65 -11.13 15.55
C LYS A 111 -31.82 -10.39 16.89
N GLN A 112 -32.54 -9.28 16.84
CA GLN A 112 -32.66 -8.29 17.92
C GLN A 112 -33.38 -8.80 19.19
N GLU A 113 -33.66 -10.11 19.29
CA GLU A 113 -34.42 -10.71 20.40
C GLU A 113 -33.76 -11.96 21.03
N GLU A 114 -32.46 -12.21 20.83
CA GLU A 114 -31.77 -13.25 21.58
C GLU A 114 -30.81 -12.66 22.62
N SER A 115 -31.10 -12.94 23.89
CA SER A 115 -30.23 -12.53 24.99
C SER A 115 -28.91 -13.30 24.95
N THR A 116 -27.84 -12.61 25.32
CA THR A 116 -26.43 -13.05 25.28
C THR A 116 -26.18 -14.41 25.95
N ARG A 117 -27.08 -14.89 26.81
CA ARG A 117 -26.97 -16.19 27.50
C ARG A 117 -27.23 -17.40 26.59
N LYS A 118 -28.15 -17.32 25.61
CA LYS A 118 -28.43 -18.46 24.71
C LYS A 118 -27.30 -18.76 23.72
N TYR A 119 -26.43 -17.79 23.46
CA TYR A 119 -25.27 -17.97 22.59
C TYR A 119 -24.14 -18.75 23.27
N LEU A 120 -23.96 -18.59 24.59
CA LEU A 120 -22.91 -19.30 25.33
C LEU A 120 -23.20 -20.80 25.47
N ASP A 121 -24.47 -21.19 25.67
CA ASP A 121 -24.82 -22.61 25.82
C ASP A 121 -24.56 -23.42 24.53
N ARG A 122 -24.68 -22.82 23.35
CA ARG A 122 -24.38 -23.50 22.08
C ARG A 122 -22.90 -23.69 21.79
N PHE A 123 -22.04 -22.92 22.44
CA PHE A 123 -20.60 -22.95 22.19
C PHE A 123 -19.85 -23.89 23.14
N ASN A 124 -20.53 -24.40 24.19
CA ASN A 124 -19.94 -25.24 25.24
C ASN A 124 -20.42 -26.70 25.24
N ASP A 125 -21.21 -27.11 24.25
CA ASP A 125 -21.63 -28.51 24.02
C ASP A 125 -20.95 -29.12 22.76
N GLU A 126 -19.69 -28.75 22.50
CA GLU A 126 -18.73 -29.63 21.79
C GLU A 126 -17.68 -30.16 22.77
#